data_AF-A0A5J4QR61-F1
#
_entry.id   AF-A0A5J4QR61-F1
#
_cell.length_a   1.000
_cell.length_b   1.000
_cell.length_c   1.000
_cell.angle_alpha   90.00
_cell.angle_beta   90.00
_cell.angle_gamma   90.00
#
_symmetry.space_group_name_H-M   'P 1'
#
loop_
_entity.id
_entity.type
_entity.pdbx_description
1 polymer ?
#
loop_
_entity_poly.entity_id
_entity_poly.type
_entity_poly.pdbx_seq_one_letter_code
_entity_poly.pdbx_strand_id
1 'polypeptide(L)'
;GYGGGIFLTGNGNYNAQSEKLDLHGMKILDNSASNSGQSLFVAISKLKEWCRYGINGDYVKGDYDDTLSNDNELEGIPINQNSFISLTRTQIENATKPLEYYWSLPYQDIWHVQSGSVQSITGNDQQWCGNIDEPCETIQYALERISVRKGGLSTTDIYTENKIGINELGYELLNPIQFKPTSSQTTKINIMKQLNGTSFEIQGQSEIKILKNNEISKENGKQGWISTVDGLQLGI
;
A
#
# COMPACT_ATOMS: atom_id res chain seq x y z
N GLY A 1 -9.14 26.45 -7.99
CA GLY A 1 -8.65 26.13 -6.63
C GLY A 1 -8.40 24.65 -6.55
N TYR A 2 -8.53 24.08 -5.34
CA TYR A 2 -8.60 22.64 -5.12
C TYR A 2 -10.06 22.22 -4.96
N GLY A 3 -10.43 21.00 -5.39
CA GLY A 3 -11.76 20.46 -5.18
C GLY A 3 -12.84 21.27 -5.90
N GLY A 4 -12.99 21.06 -7.21
CA GLY A 4 -13.88 21.88 -8.05
C GLY A 4 -15.34 21.84 -7.60
N GLY A 5 -15.80 20.70 -7.07
CA GLY A 5 -17.06 20.58 -6.36
C GLY A 5 -16.89 20.77 -4.86
N ILE A 6 -15.99 20.00 -4.24
CA ILE A 6 -15.79 19.98 -2.79
C ILE A 6 -14.30 20.05 -2.45
N PHE A 7 -13.94 21.04 -1.63
CA PHE A 7 -12.68 21.06 -0.90
C PHE A 7 -12.95 20.82 0.59
N LEU A 8 -12.50 19.69 1.12
CA LEU A 8 -12.72 19.28 2.50
C LEU A 8 -11.42 19.39 3.30
N THR A 9 -11.45 20.11 4.42
CA THR A 9 -10.33 20.18 5.35
C THR A 9 -10.79 20.23 6.80
N GLY A 10 -9.90 19.94 7.74
CA GLY A 10 -10.23 19.98 9.16
C GLY A 10 -9.01 19.83 10.07
N ASN A 11 -9.18 20.30 11.31
CA ASN A 11 -8.17 20.21 12.37
C ASN A 11 -8.40 19.05 13.33
N GLY A 12 -9.57 18.40 13.28
CA GLY A 12 -9.92 17.30 14.17
C GLY A 12 -9.44 15.93 13.68
N ASN A 13 -9.42 14.97 14.60
CA ASN A 13 -9.23 13.55 14.27
C ASN A 13 -10.58 12.95 13.91
N TYR A 14 -10.97 13.07 12.64
CA TYR A 14 -12.22 12.46 12.17
C TYR A 14 -12.24 10.97 12.47
N ASN A 15 -13.37 10.48 13.00
CA ASN A 15 -13.61 9.06 13.24
C ASN A 15 -14.50 8.52 12.11
N ALA A 16 -13.95 7.66 11.25
CA ALA A 16 -14.68 7.09 10.12
C ALA A 16 -15.91 6.29 10.54
N GLN A 17 -15.86 5.63 11.72
CA GLN A 17 -17.00 4.87 12.27
C GLN A 17 -18.18 5.75 12.68
N SER A 18 -18.01 7.08 12.71
CA SER A 18 -19.12 7.99 12.98
C SER A 18 -20.04 8.19 11.78
N GLU A 19 -19.58 7.81 10.58
CA GLU A 19 -20.32 7.91 9.31
C GLU A 19 -20.83 9.33 9.00
N LYS A 20 -20.28 10.36 9.68
CA LYS A 20 -20.70 11.76 9.49
C LYS A 20 -20.18 12.39 8.19
N LEU A 21 -19.11 11.84 7.65
CA LEU A 21 -18.62 12.13 6.30
C LEU A 21 -18.88 10.89 5.46
N ASP A 22 -20.00 10.93 4.77
CA ASP A 22 -20.47 9.88 3.88
C ASP A 22 -20.87 10.51 2.54
N LEU A 23 -20.14 10.16 1.48
CA LEU A 23 -20.39 10.62 0.12
C LEU A 23 -21.08 9.56 -0.74
N HIS A 24 -21.53 8.43 -0.18
CA HIS A 24 -22.22 7.38 -0.92
C HIS A 24 -23.36 7.95 -1.78
N GLY A 25 -23.34 7.60 -3.06
CA GLY A 25 -24.39 8.01 -4.02
C GLY A 25 -24.40 9.50 -4.35
N MET A 26 -23.45 10.30 -3.84
CA MET A 26 -23.27 11.67 -4.27
C MET A 26 -22.79 11.69 -5.71
N LYS A 27 -23.43 12.53 -6.54
CA LYS A 27 -23.00 12.78 -7.91
C LYS A 27 -22.21 14.08 -7.98
N ILE A 28 -20.93 14.00 -8.35
CA ILE A 28 -20.03 15.17 -8.40
C ILE A 28 -19.56 15.36 -9.84
N LEU A 29 -20.51 15.67 -10.72
CA LEU A 29 -20.30 15.70 -12.17
C LEU A 29 -19.87 17.09 -12.69
N ASP A 30 -19.12 17.08 -13.79
CA ASP A 30 -18.74 18.26 -14.59
C ASP A 30 -18.05 19.38 -13.78
N ASN A 31 -17.27 19.01 -12.76
CA ASN A 31 -16.52 19.95 -11.95
C ASN A 31 -15.13 20.20 -12.54
N SER A 32 -14.54 21.35 -12.21
CA SER A 32 -13.17 21.64 -12.59
C SER A 32 -12.42 22.42 -11.51
N ALA A 33 -11.16 22.07 -11.34
CA ALA A 33 -10.25 22.68 -10.39
C ALA A 33 -8.97 23.12 -11.10
N SER A 34 -8.58 24.38 -10.91
CA SER A 34 -7.34 24.93 -11.48
C SER A 34 -6.05 24.31 -10.93
N ASN A 35 -6.13 23.58 -9.81
CA ASN A 35 -4.96 22.99 -9.16
C ASN A 35 -5.03 21.46 -9.12
N SER A 36 -5.99 20.88 -8.38
CA SER A 36 -6.08 19.44 -8.15
C SER A 36 -7.43 19.08 -7.52
N GLY A 37 -7.86 17.82 -7.69
CA GLY A 37 -9.16 17.31 -7.33
C GLY A 37 -10.24 17.99 -8.16
N GLN A 38 -10.43 17.53 -9.41
CA GLN A 38 -11.42 18.15 -10.30
C GLN A 38 -12.80 18.19 -9.64
N SER A 39 -13.14 17.13 -8.91
CA SER A 39 -14.37 17.01 -8.14
C SER A 39 -14.15 17.19 -6.64
N LEU A 40 -13.28 16.38 -6.04
CA LEU A 40 -13.03 16.36 -4.60
C LEU A 40 -11.55 16.55 -4.31
N PHE A 41 -11.23 17.46 -3.40
CA PHE A 41 -9.91 17.50 -2.78
C PHE A 41 -10.02 17.45 -1.25
N VAL A 42 -9.26 16.57 -0.61
CA VAL A 42 -9.33 16.37 0.85
C VAL A 42 -7.98 16.60 1.54
N ALA A 43 -7.99 17.41 2.59
CA ALA A 43 -6.86 17.65 3.47
C ALA A 43 -7.27 17.48 4.94
N ILE A 44 -7.36 16.22 5.40
CA ILE A 44 -7.63 15.85 6.80
C ILE A 44 -6.60 14.81 7.30
N SER A 45 -6.26 14.85 8.58
CA SER A 45 -5.26 13.94 9.17
C SER A 45 -5.63 12.45 9.05
N LYS A 46 -6.93 12.15 9.06
CA LYS A 46 -7.49 10.80 9.00
C LYS A 46 -7.96 10.39 7.60
N LEU A 47 -7.41 10.99 6.55
CA LEU A 47 -7.81 10.73 5.16
C LEU A 47 -7.67 9.24 4.80
N LYS A 48 -6.50 8.64 5.09
CA LYS A 48 -6.28 7.20 4.82
C LYS A 48 -7.34 6.34 5.49
N GLU A 49 -7.65 6.62 6.76
CA GLU A 49 -8.64 5.86 7.55
C GLU A 49 -10.04 6.01 6.97
N TRP A 50 -10.42 7.20 6.53
CA TRP A 50 -11.71 7.43 5.88
C TRP A 50 -11.81 6.71 4.53
N CYS A 51 -10.79 6.81 3.67
CA CYS A 51 -10.73 6.10 2.39
C CYS A 51 -10.72 4.57 2.53
N ARG A 52 -10.26 4.05 3.67
CA ARG A 52 -10.17 2.61 3.96
C ARG A 52 -11.37 2.08 4.74
N TYR A 53 -12.27 2.96 5.18
CA TYR A 53 -13.48 2.59 5.88
C TYR A 53 -14.50 2.05 4.87
N GLY A 54 -15.25 1.01 5.26
CA GLY A 54 -16.15 0.30 4.34
C GLY A 54 -15.41 -0.58 3.35
N ILE A 55 -15.93 -0.68 2.12
CA ILE A 55 -15.38 -1.53 1.06
C ILE A 55 -15.06 -0.67 -0.16
N ASN A 56 -13.82 -0.72 -0.65
CA ASN A 56 -13.40 -0.04 -1.88
C ASN A 56 -13.78 1.46 -1.91
N GLY A 57 -13.44 2.19 -0.83
CA GLY A 57 -13.61 3.64 -0.74
C GLY A 57 -15.06 4.13 -0.81
N ASP A 58 -16.03 3.26 -0.53
CA ASP A 58 -17.46 3.51 -0.73
C ASP A 58 -17.98 4.78 -0.03
N TYR A 59 -17.49 5.11 1.17
CA TYR A 59 -17.80 6.36 1.89
C TYR A 59 -17.20 7.63 1.27
N VAL A 60 -16.24 7.51 0.35
CA VAL A 60 -15.48 8.63 -0.24
C VAL A 60 -15.80 8.82 -1.72
N LYS A 61 -16.00 7.71 -2.45
CA LYS A 61 -15.95 7.72 -3.93
C LYS A 61 -17.14 8.40 -4.60
N GLY A 62 -18.31 8.45 -3.96
CA GLY A 62 -19.52 8.96 -4.60
C GLY A 62 -19.86 8.19 -5.88
N ASP A 63 -19.80 8.87 -7.02
CA ASP A 63 -20.01 8.33 -8.37
C ASP A 63 -18.71 8.05 -9.15
N TYR A 64 -17.54 8.15 -8.49
CA TYR A 64 -16.26 7.73 -9.07
C TYR A 64 -16.22 6.22 -9.33
N ASP A 65 -15.76 5.86 -10.52
CA ASP A 65 -15.60 4.49 -10.98
C ASP A 65 -14.11 4.18 -11.14
N ASP A 66 -13.61 3.18 -10.42
CA ASP A 66 -12.20 2.75 -10.39
C ASP A 66 -11.64 2.37 -11.80
N THR A 67 -12.49 2.23 -12.82
CA THR A 67 -12.08 1.87 -14.19
C THR A 67 -12.31 2.95 -15.24
N LEU A 68 -13.28 3.84 -15.01
CA LEU A 68 -13.73 4.82 -16.01
C LEU A 68 -13.41 6.27 -15.62
N SER A 69 -13.35 6.57 -14.34
CA SER A 69 -13.07 7.93 -13.86
C SER A 69 -11.59 8.27 -14.04
N ASN A 70 -11.29 9.57 -14.13
CA ASN A 70 -9.91 10.04 -14.15
C ASN A 70 -9.37 10.08 -12.71
N ASP A 71 -8.19 9.54 -12.47
CA ASP A 71 -7.51 9.55 -11.16
C ASP A 71 -7.45 10.94 -10.50
N ASN A 72 -7.47 12.02 -11.30
CA ASN A 72 -7.43 13.40 -10.80
C ASN A 72 -8.80 13.96 -10.34
N GLU A 73 -9.89 13.18 -10.44
CA GLU A 73 -11.22 13.56 -9.95
C GLU A 73 -11.24 13.68 -8.43
N LEU A 74 -10.69 12.67 -7.75
CA LEU A 74 -10.64 12.56 -6.30
C LEU A 74 -9.19 12.54 -5.83
N GLU A 75 -8.75 13.63 -5.21
CA GLU A 75 -7.36 13.78 -4.77
C GLU A 75 -7.27 14.24 -3.31
N GLY A 76 -6.11 14.06 -2.67
CA GLY A 76 -5.92 14.58 -1.32
C GLY A 76 -4.58 14.31 -0.68
N ILE A 77 -4.43 14.84 0.54
CA ILE A 77 -3.23 14.72 1.37
C ILE A 77 -3.64 14.41 2.82
N PRO A 78 -3.05 13.40 3.48
CA PRO A 78 -3.40 13.00 4.84
C PRO A 78 -2.77 13.92 5.92
N ILE A 79 -3.10 15.21 5.87
CA ILE A 79 -2.62 16.24 6.81
C ILE A 79 -3.78 17.08 7.34
N ASN A 80 -3.61 17.72 8.49
CA ASN A 80 -4.62 18.64 9.02
C ASN A 80 -4.61 20.00 8.27
N GLN A 81 -5.65 20.80 8.48
CA GLN A 81 -5.81 22.11 7.87
C GLN A 81 -4.61 23.05 8.12
N ASN A 82 -4.14 23.15 9.36
CA ASN A 82 -3.02 24.04 9.71
C ASN A 82 -1.73 23.67 8.95
N SER A 83 -1.45 22.37 8.80
CA SER A 83 -0.34 21.89 7.98
C SER A 83 -0.57 22.20 6.51
N PHE A 84 -1.77 21.96 5.98
CA PHE A 84 -2.08 22.20 4.57
C PHE A 84 -1.88 23.67 4.17
N ILE A 85 -2.39 24.63 4.96
CA ILE A 85 -2.24 26.06 4.65
C ILE A 85 -0.80 26.56 4.74
N SER A 86 0.09 25.80 5.39
CA SER A 86 1.52 26.12 5.49
C SER A 86 2.33 25.61 4.29
N LEU A 87 1.77 24.71 3.48
CA LEU A 87 2.45 24.15 2.32
C LEU A 87 2.41 25.11 1.13
N THR A 88 3.52 25.16 0.39
CA THR A 88 3.59 25.76 -0.94
C THR A 88 2.83 24.90 -1.96
N ARG A 89 2.49 25.49 -3.11
CA ARG A 89 1.83 24.79 -4.22
C ARG A 89 2.61 23.54 -4.65
N THR A 90 3.92 23.65 -4.84
CA THR A 90 4.79 22.53 -5.23
C THR A 90 4.81 21.42 -4.18
N GLN A 91 4.80 21.77 -2.89
CA GLN A 91 4.72 20.77 -1.82
C GLN A 91 3.37 20.06 -1.80
N ILE A 92 2.27 20.76 -2.10
CA ILE A 92 0.95 20.15 -2.26
C ILE A 92 0.97 19.20 -3.45
N GLU A 93 1.41 19.66 -4.63
CA GLU A 93 1.50 18.84 -5.84
C GLU A 93 2.33 17.56 -5.62
N ASN A 94 3.44 17.64 -4.88
CA ASN A 94 4.27 16.47 -4.57
C ASN A 94 3.66 15.52 -3.52
N ALA A 95 2.80 16.02 -2.64
CA ALA A 95 2.19 15.23 -1.57
C ALA A 95 0.80 14.69 -1.93
N THR A 96 0.14 15.29 -2.92
CA THR A 96 -1.16 14.88 -3.42
C THR A 96 -1.11 13.46 -3.98
N LYS A 97 -2.15 12.69 -3.67
CA LYS A 97 -2.40 11.38 -4.29
C LYS A 97 -3.86 11.30 -4.77
N PRO A 98 -4.13 10.56 -5.86
CA PRO A 98 -5.46 10.03 -6.12
C PRO A 98 -5.95 9.28 -4.88
N LEU A 99 -7.20 9.53 -4.46
CA LEU A 99 -7.73 8.90 -3.25
C LEU A 99 -7.85 7.39 -3.41
N GLU A 100 -8.05 6.92 -4.64
CA GLU A 100 -8.12 5.49 -4.99
C GLU A 100 -6.90 4.70 -4.50
N TYR A 101 -5.74 5.35 -4.47
CA TYR A 101 -4.51 4.79 -3.91
C TYR A 101 -4.68 4.16 -2.51
N TYR A 102 -5.61 4.67 -1.70
CA TYR A 102 -5.79 4.20 -0.32
C TYR A 102 -6.65 2.95 -0.19
N TRP A 103 -7.50 2.62 -1.18
CA TRP A 103 -8.33 1.40 -1.19
C TRP A 103 -7.87 0.37 -2.23
N SER A 104 -7.18 0.79 -3.28
CA SER A 104 -6.67 -0.09 -4.33
C SER A 104 -5.45 -0.92 -3.90
N LEU A 105 -5.19 -1.99 -4.65
CA LEU A 105 -4.00 -2.83 -4.46
C LEU A 105 -2.72 -2.05 -4.81
N PRO A 106 -1.55 -2.45 -4.28
CA PRO A 106 -0.28 -1.82 -4.65
C PRO A 106 -0.05 -1.82 -6.17
N TYR A 107 0.65 -0.78 -6.65
CA TYR A 107 0.91 -0.60 -8.08
C TYR A 107 1.53 -1.84 -8.72
N GLN A 108 0.95 -2.29 -9.84
CA GLN A 108 1.35 -3.51 -10.56
C GLN A 108 1.30 -4.78 -9.69
N ASP A 109 0.57 -4.79 -8.58
CA ASP A 109 0.53 -5.90 -7.61
C ASP A 109 1.92 -6.27 -7.07
N ILE A 110 2.79 -5.27 -6.90
CA ILE A 110 4.12 -5.42 -6.27
C ILE A 110 4.01 -4.94 -4.83
N TRP A 111 4.16 -5.86 -3.88
CA TRP A 111 3.98 -5.59 -2.46
C TRP A 111 5.32 -5.29 -1.81
N HIS A 112 5.46 -4.10 -1.25
CA HIS A 112 6.72 -3.61 -0.72
C HIS A 112 6.94 -4.03 0.71
N VAL A 113 8.16 -4.49 1.01
CA VAL A 113 8.61 -4.86 2.35
C VAL A 113 9.85 -4.05 2.72
N GLN A 114 9.94 -3.64 3.98
CA GLN A 114 11.12 -2.97 4.53
C GLN A 114 11.35 -3.45 5.95
N SER A 115 12.58 -3.85 6.25
CA SER A 115 13.00 -4.23 7.59
C SER A 115 14.41 -3.70 7.87
N GLY A 116 14.75 -3.59 9.15
CA GLY A 116 16.10 -3.24 9.57
C GLY A 116 16.30 -1.79 9.98
N SER A 117 17.54 -1.47 10.32
CA SER A 117 17.90 -0.21 10.99
C SER A 117 18.20 0.95 10.04
N VAL A 118 18.50 0.64 8.76
CA VAL A 118 18.84 1.63 7.73
C VAL A 118 17.72 1.65 6.70
N GLN A 119 16.60 2.29 7.05
CA GLN A 119 15.45 2.44 6.16
C GLN A 119 14.96 3.89 6.15
N SER A 120 14.55 4.38 4.98
CA SER A 120 13.93 5.71 4.84
C SER A 120 12.51 5.76 5.40
N ILE A 121 11.83 4.61 5.46
CA ILE A 121 10.49 4.42 6.02
C ILE A 121 10.53 3.16 6.89
N THR A 122 9.89 3.19 8.05
CA THR A 122 9.78 1.98 8.89
C THR A 122 8.68 1.10 8.34
N GLY A 123 9.01 -0.13 7.94
CA GLY A 123 8.01 -1.14 7.63
C GLY A 123 7.17 -1.46 8.86
N ASN A 124 5.87 -1.69 8.64
CA ASN A 124 4.93 -2.00 9.72
C ASN A 124 3.88 -3.00 9.23
N ASP A 125 3.78 -4.14 9.91
CA ASP A 125 2.81 -5.19 9.62
C ASP A 125 1.40 -4.78 10.08
N GLN A 126 0.68 -4.08 9.20
CA GLN A 126 -0.70 -3.65 9.39
C GLN A 126 -1.57 -3.95 8.17
N GLN A 127 -2.90 -3.94 8.35
CA GLN A 127 -3.87 -4.37 7.34
C GLN A 127 -3.63 -3.82 5.92
N TRP A 128 -3.18 -2.57 5.82
CA TRP A 128 -3.02 -1.84 4.55
C TRP A 128 -1.57 -1.64 4.12
N CYS A 129 -0.61 -2.33 4.75
CA CYS A 129 0.77 -2.29 4.30
C CYS A 129 0.94 -2.94 2.92
N GLY A 130 2.06 -2.64 2.26
CA GLY A 130 2.45 -3.20 0.97
C GLY A 130 2.68 -2.14 -0.11
N ASN A 131 2.36 -0.88 0.18
CA ASN A 131 2.71 0.25 -0.67
C ASN A 131 4.15 0.70 -0.41
N ILE A 132 4.78 1.40 -1.37
CA ILE A 132 6.15 1.92 -1.22
C ILE A 132 6.29 2.84 0.00
N ASP A 133 5.29 3.68 0.24
CA ASP A 133 5.24 4.66 1.33
C ASP A 133 4.59 4.11 2.62
N GLU A 134 4.17 2.85 2.59
CA GLU A 134 3.58 2.12 3.72
C GLU A 134 3.92 0.62 3.58
N PRO A 135 5.22 0.26 3.60
CA PRO A 135 5.66 -1.11 3.36
C PRO A 135 5.33 -2.01 4.54
N CYS A 136 5.14 -3.30 4.28
CA CYS A 136 5.06 -4.29 5.36
C CYS A 136 6.44 -4.49 5.98
N GLU A 137 6.48 -4.91 7.25
CA GLU A 137 7.73 -5.25 7.94
C GLU A 137 8.23 -6.64 7.53
N THR A 138 7.31 -7.61 7.38
CA THR A 138 7.67 -8.99 7.08
C THR A 138 7.13 -9.49 5.73
N ILE A 139 7.93 -10.33 5.06
CA ILE A 139 7.51 -11.00 3.82
C ILE A 139 6.32 -11.93 4.10
N GLN A 140 6.31 -12.64 5.23
CA GLN A 140 5.18 -13.51 5.59
C GLN A 140 3.89 -12.71 5.72
N TYR A 141 3.92 -11.60 6.46
CA TYR A 141 2.73 -10.77 6.63
C TYR A 141 2.28 -10.15 5.31
N ALA A 142 3.20 -9.70 4.45
CA ALA A 142 2.86 -9.23 3.11
C ALA A 142 2.09 -10.30 2.31
N LEU A 143 2.55 -11.56 2.32
CA LEU A 143 1.85 -12.68 1.66
C LEU A 143 0.46 -12.95 2.26
N GLU A 144 0.31 -12.84 3.58
CA GLU A 144 -1.01 -12.91 4.23
C GLU A 144 -1.92 -11.74 3.84
N ARG A 145 -1.38 -10.53 3.63
CA ARG A 145 -2.16 -9.38 3.17
C ARG A 145 -2.58 -9.52 1.71
N ILE A 146 -1.69 -9.99 0.84
CA ILE A 146 -1.99 -10.31 -0.56
C ILE A 146 -3.21 -11.23 -0.63
N SER A 147 -3.16 -12.31 0.16
CA SER A 147 -4.21 -13.31 0.31
C SER A 147 -5.56 -12.68 0.63
N VAL A 148 -5.61 -11.84 1.67
CA VAL A 148 -6.85 -11.19 2.13
C VAL A 148 -7.35 -10.15 1.12
N ARG A 149 -6.45 -9.32 0.57
CA ARG A 149 -6.81 -8.18 -0.26
C ARG A 149 -7.12 -8.55 -1.71
N LYS A 150 -6.55 -9.63 -2.24
CA LYS A 150 -6.89 -10.17 -3.57
C LYS A 150 -8.03 -11.19 -3.51
N GLY A 151 -8.08 -12.03 -2.46
CA GLY A 151 -9.04 -13.15 -2.35
C GLY A 151 -10.41 -12.77 -1.80
N GLY A 152 -10.52 -11.59 -1.21
CA GLY A 152 -11.71 -11.22 -0.46
C GLY A 152 -11.98 -12.23 0.67
N LEU A 153 -13.25 -12.56 0.90
CA LEU A 153 -13.66 -13.53 1.93
C LEU A 153 -13.40 -15.01 1.54
N SER A 154 -12.96 -15.28 0.32
CA SER A 154 -12.61 -16.61 -0.20
C SER A 154 -11.11 -16.85 -0.02
N THR A 155 -10.70 -17.46 1.09
CA THR A 155 -9.28 -17.80 1.34
C THR A 155 -8.82 -19.06 0.59
N THR A 156 -9.59 -19.53 -0.41
CA THR A 156 -9.32 -20.79 -1.13
C THR A 156 -8.63 -20.60 -2.48
N ASP A 157 -8.56 -19.37 -2.98
CA ASP A 157 -8.00 -19.10 -4.30
C ASP A 157 -6.47 -19.00 -4.22
N ILE A 158 -5.79 -19.93 -4.91
CA ILE A 158 -4.34 -19.93 -5.04
C ILE A 158 -3.98 -19.08 -6.25
N TYR A 159 -3.27 -17.97 -6.02
CA TYR A 159 -2.79 -17.10 -7.09
C TYR A 159 -1.63 -17.73 -7.85
N THR A 160 -1.49 -17.35 -9.11
CA THR A 160 -0.39 -17.85 -9.95
C THR A 160 0.96 -17.32 -9.48
N GLU A 161 1.03 -16.05 -9.07
CA GLU A 161 2.26 -15.36 -8.67
C GLU A 161 1.99 -14.23 -7.66
N ASN A 162 2.83 -14.16 -6.63
CA ASN A 162 2.92 -13.02 -5.71
C ASN A 162 4.28 -12.33 -5.88
N LYS A 163 4.29 -11.00 -5.96
CA LYS A 163 5.49 -10.19 -6.18
C LYS A 163 5.81 -9.36 -4.95
N ILE A 164 7.05 -9.47 -4.47
CA ILE A 164 7.55 -8.75 -3.29
C ILE A 164 8.66 -7.78 -3.74
N GLY A 165 8.47 -6.49 -3.51
CA GLY A 165 9.44 -5.45 -3.86
C GLY A 165 10.31 -5.03 -2.67
N ILE A 166 11.63 -5.09 -2.82
CA ILE A 166 12.61 -4.61 -1.84
C ILE A 166 13.26 -3.33 -2.37
N ASN A 167 13.43 -2.30 -1.54
CA ASN A 167 14.05 -1.04 -1.96
C ASN A 167 15.58 -1.18 -2.14
N GLU A 168 16.26 -0.09 -2.49
CA GLU A 168 17.72 -0.05 -2.67
C GLU A 168 18.54 -0.25 -1.38
N LEU A 169 17.92 -0.06 -0.21
CA LEU A 169 18.57 -0.25 1.10
C LEU A 169 18.62 -1.73 1.52
N GLY A 170 17.82 -2.56 0.86
CA GLY A 170 17.72 -3.99 1.08
C GLY A 170 16.71 -4.36 2.17
N TYR A 171 16.72 -5.64 2.52
CA TYR A 171 15.83 -6.26 3.50
C TYR A 171 16.63 -7.10 4.50
N GLU A 172 16.51 -6.81 5.79
CA GLU A 172 17.11 -7.61 6.85
C GLU A 172 16.21 -8.80 7.19
N LEU A 173 16.65 -10.00 6.82
CA LEU A 173 15.97 -11.25 7.15
C LEU A 173 16.43 -11.75 8.52
N LEU A 174 15.56 -11.60 9.52
CA LEU A 174 15.89 -11.93 10.92
C LEU A 174 15.63 -13.40 11.29
N ASN A 175 14.72 -14.08 10.59
CA ASN A 175 14.34 -15.46 10.86
C ASN A 175 14.21 -16.26 9.55
N PRO A 176 14.57 -17.56 9.54
CA PRO A 176 14.34 -18.41 8.38
C PRO A 176 12.87 -18.46 7.94
N ILE A 177 12.65 -18.43 6.63
CA ILE A 177 11.33 -18.51 6.00
C ILE A 177 11.23 -19.78 5.18
N GLN A 178 10.09 -20.47 5.33
CA GLN A 178 9.70 -21.57 4.47
C GLN A 178 8.39 -21.22 3.78
N PHE A 179 8.41 -21.14 2.46
CA PHE A 179 7.23 -20.87 1.65
C PHE A 179 6.55 -22.18 1.27
N LYS A 180 5.22 -22.19 1.36
CA LYS A 180 4.36 -23.27 0.88
C LYS A 180 3.08 -22.70 0.30
N PRO A 181 2.44 -23.36 -0.67
CA PRO A 181 1.26 -22.81 -1.35
C PRO A 181 0.11 -22.44 -0.40
N THR A 182 -0.08 -23.21 0.67
CA THR A 182 -1.19 -22.98 1.63
C THR A 182 -1.00 -21.75 2.52
N SER A 183 0.23 -21.43 2.92
CA SER A 183 0.49 -20.24 3.76
C SER A 183 0.76 -18.99 2.93
N SER A 184 1.28 -19.16 1.72
CA SER A 184 1.58 -18.04 0.81
C SER A 184 0.43 -17.72 -0.14
N GLN A 185 -0.59 -18.60 -0.21
CA GLN A 185 -1.72 -18.58 -1.15
C GLN A 185 -1.31 -18.34 -2.60
N THR A 186 -0.17 -18.92 -2.99
CA THR A 186 0.36 -18.82 -4.34
C THR A 186 1.22 -20.02 -4.69
N THR A 187 1.28 -20.35 -5.98
CA THR A 187 2.23 -21.35 -6.49
C THR A 187 3.61 -20.77 -6.78
N LYS A 188 3.73 -19.45 -6.89
CA LYS A 188 4.97 -18.76 -7.26
C LYS A 188 5.16 -17.48 -6.44
N ILE A 189 6.34 -17.31 -5.86
CA ILE A 189 6.75 -16.05 -5.23
C ILE A 189 7.92 -15.51 -6.02
N ASN A 190 7.90 -14.21 -6.28
CA ASN A 190 9.00 -13.51 -6.91
C ASN A 190 9.43 -12.34 -6.02
N ILE A 191 10.59 -12.46 -5.41
CA ILE A 191 11.19 -11.40 -4.58
C ILE A 191 12.13 -10.61 -5.47
N MET A 192 11.85 -9.34 -5.67
CA MET A 192 12.50 -8.52 -6.68
C MET A 192 12.85 -7.15 -6.12
N LYS A 193 13.74 -6.44 -6.83
CA LYS A 193 13.96 -5.03 -6.54
C LYS A 193 12.69 -4.21 -6.74
N GLN A 194 12.62 -3.08 -6.05
CA GLN A 194 11.43 -2.23 -6.00
C GLN A 194 10.97 -1.87 -7.41
N LEU A 195 9.70 -2.17 -7.67
CA LEU A 195 9.00 -1.88 -8.92
C LEU A 195 9.63 -2.52 -10.16
N ASN A 196 10.24 -3.70 -9.99
CA ASN A 196 10.88 -4.43 -11.09
C ASN A 196 9.92 -4.68 -12.28
N GLY A 197 10.44 -4.50 -13.49
CA GLY A 197 9.70 -4.63 -14.74
C GLY A 197 8.81 -3.43 -15.10
N THR A 198 8.88 -2.32 -14.35
CA THR A 198 8.11 -1.10 -14.60
C THR A 198 9.01 0.07 -15.00
N SER A 199 8.42 1.16 -15.51
CA SER A 199 9.13 2.42 -15.78
C SER A 199 9.69 3.11 -14.53
N PHE A 200 9.27 2.68 -13.34
CA PHE A 200 9.67 3.24 -12.05
C PHE A 200 10.59 2.29 -11.26
N GLU A 201 11.08 1.23 -11.91
CA GLU A 201 12.06 0.31 -11.34
C GLU A 201 13.31 1.07 -10.87
N ILE A 202 13.85 0.69 -9.70
CA ILE A 202 15.11 1.25 -9.22
C ILE A 202 16.28 0.83 -10.14
N GLN A 203 17.21 1.75 -10.41
CA GLN A 203 18.35 1.47 -11.32
C GLN A 203 19.36 0.47 -10.72
N GLY A 204 19.48 0.42 -9.39
CA GLY A 204 20.40 -0.47 -8.68
C GLY A 204 19.86 -1.89 -8.48
N GLN A 205 20.54 -2.62 -7.58
CA GLN A 205 20.10 -3.90 -7.06
C GLN A 205 19.58 -3.74 -5.63
N SER A 206 18.81 -4.72 -5.19
CA SER A 206 18.36 -4.84 -3.80
C SER A 206 19.01 -6.06 -3.16
N GLU A 207 19.24 -6.01 -1.86
CA GLU A 207 19.91 -7.08 -1.12
C GLU A 207 18.98 -7.68 -0.07
N ILE A 208 19.07 -9.00 0.14
CA ILE A 208 18.52 -9.66 1.33
C ILE A 208 19.69 -9.98 2.27
N LYS A 209 19.72 -9.34 3.42
CA LYS A 209 20.75 -9.53 4.45
C LYS A 209 20.25 -10.52 5.50
N ILE A 210 20.84 -11.71 5.53
CA ILE A 210 20.55 -12.71 6.56
C ILE A 210 21.23 -12.30 7.87
N LEU A 211 20.44 -11.99 8.90
CA LEU A 211 20.94 -11.58 10.21
C LEU A 211 20.68 -12.64 11.27
N LYS A 212 21.68 -13.52 11.46
CA LYS A 212 21.67 -14.58 12.48
C LYS A 212 21.75 -14.06 13.90
N ASN A 213 22.38 -12.91 14.12
CA ASN A 213 22.65 -12.33 15.45
C ASN A 213 23.32 -13.32 16.43
N ASN A 214 24.18 -14.20 15.89
CA ASN A 214 24.84 -15.28 16.62
C ASN A 214 23.90 -16.31 17.28
N GLU A 215 22.61 -16.33 16.92
CA GLU A 215 21.63 -17.30 17.42
C GLU A 215 21.56 -18.53 16.51
N ILE A 216 22.34 -19.56 16.84
CA ILE A 216 22.39 -20.82 16.08
C ILE A 216 21.03 -21.54 16.07
N SER A 217 20.24 -21.37 17.14
CA SER A 217 18.92 -21.99 17.28
C SER A 217 17.92 -21.60 16.20
N LYS A 218 18.10 -20.45 15.51
CA LYS A 218 17.19 -20.00 14.44
C LYS A 218 17.07 -20.98 13.28
N GLU A 219 18.11 -21.75 13.02
CA GLU A 219 18.16 -22.72 11.91
C GLU A 219 17.68 -24.13 12.32
N ASN A 220 17.42 -24.37 13.61
CA ASN A 220 17.07 -25.70 14.11
C ASN A 220 15.77 -26.20 13.48
N GLY A 221 15.82 -27.34 12.80
CA GLY A 221 14.67 -27.93 12.11
C GLY A 221 14.24 -27.21 10.83
N LYS A 222 15.06 -26.27 10.33
CA LYS A 222 14.84 -25.57 9.05
C LYS A 222 15.77 -26.14 7.98
N GLN A 223 15.34 -26.07 6.71
CA GLN A 223 16.13 -26.55 5.56
C GLN A 223 17.01 -25.46 4.93
N GLY A 224 17.11 -24.30 5.58
CA GLY A 224 17.81 -23.11 5.09
C GLY A 224 17.11 -21.84 5.59
N TRP A 225 17.70 -20.68 5.28
CA TRP A 225 17.14 -19.36 5.63
C TRP A 225 15.97 -18.95 4.74
N ILE A 226 15.98 -19.38 3.49
CA ILE A 226 14.87 -19.21 2.55
C ILE A 226 14.70 -20.57 1.89
N SER A 227 13.51 -21.16 2.00
CA SER A 227 13.21 -22.49 1.46
C SER A 227 11.80 -22.53 0.91
N THR A 228 11.55 -23.46 -0.01
CA THR A 228 10.23 -23.76 -0.54
C THR A 228 9.90 -25.24 -0.35
N VAL A 229 8.61 -25.56 -0.20
CA VAL A 229 8.10 -26.93 -0.15
C VAL A 229 6.84 -27.06 -1.02
N ASP A 230 6.35 -28.29 -1.17
CA ASP A 230 5.12 -28.62 -1.91
C ASP A 230 5.08 -28.08 -3.36
N GLY A 231 6.26 -28.03 -4.00
CA GLY A 231 6.39 -27.60 -5.40
C GLY A 231 6.28 -26.08 -5.64
N LEU A 232 6.27 -25.25 -4.58
CA LEU A 232 6.25 -23.80 -4.73
C LEU A 232 7.53 -23.30 -5.43
N GLN A 233 7.34 -22.45 -6.42
CA GLN A 233 8.42 -21.82 -7.18
C GLN A 233 8.82 -20.49 -6.53
N LEU A 234 10.12 -20.25 -6.39
CA LEU A 234 10.67 -19.01 -5.88
C LEU A 234 11.62 -18.40 -6.91
N GLY A 235 11.34 -17.17 -7.34
CA GLY A 235 12.25 -16.29 -8.05
C GLY A 235 12.84 -15.25 -7.09
N ILE A 236 14.14 -15.00 -7.20
CA ILE A 236 14.88 -13.92 -6.54
C ILE A 236 15.76 -13.24 -7.59
#